data_AF-A0A920L8D0-F1
#
_entry.id   AF-A0A920L8D0-F1
#
_cell.length_a   1.000
_cell.length_b   1.000
_cell.length_c   1.000
_cell.angle_alpha   90.00
_cell.angle_beta   90.00
_cell.angle_gamma   90.00
#
_symmetry.space_group_name_H-M   'P 1'
#
loop_
_entity.id
_entity.type
_entity.pdbx_description
1 polymer ?
#
loop_
_entity_poly.entity_id
_entity_poly.type
_entity_poly.pdbx_seq_one_letter_code
_entity_poly.pdbx_strand_id
1 'polypeptide(L)'
;MNKRVQAKIQIIASLIIFILFISIIDNAFKSLRFDLTENKIYTLSDGTSKIINKVSDPINLKLYFSNTVTKDDSYLRTYSKRVIEFLQSYTYKSNDNIKLEVIDPIPFSDEEDLAMKYGLQAVPLNNSQDSIFFGLVAENSYGDYEIIKFFDPSKESQIEYEVTKLIYSLINIKKPKIGVISSTPIFGAYDFTRNEPTPPWAIVQRLQTLFDLELVDQKTKSLDPYNALIIFHPKKLEKIREEQILQFYNSGKNIMLFYDVYSESDIDFRDPSQPPKNGGIQSSDFSELLNALGIQINTNQVLIDKELALPVTSQQSQQP
;
A
#
# COMPACT_ATOMS: atom_id res chain seq x y z
N MET A 1 -9.57 -66.09 -16.46
CA MET A 1 -8.82 -65.38 -15.40
C MET A 1 -9.59 -65.49 -14.10
N ASN A 2 -8.94 -65.80 -12.97
CA ASN A 2 -9.62 -65.99 -11.69
C ASN A 2 -10.29 -64.66 -11.26
N LYS A 3 -11.57 -64.66 -10.87
CA LYS A 3 -12.31 -63.43 -10.51
C LYS A 3 -11.60 -62.62 -9.42
N ARG A 4 -10.87 -63.31 -8.52
CA ARG A 4 -10.02 -62.68 -7.49
C ARG A 4 -8.80 -61.95 -8.06
N VAL A 5 -8.22 -62.45 -9.16
CA VAL A 5 -7.08 -61.82 -9.85
C VAL A 5 -7.56 -60.60 -10.64
N GLN A 6 -8.72 -60.68 -11.30
CA GLN A 6 -9.36 -59.53 -11.95
C GLN A 6 -9.68 -58.41 -10.95
N ALA A 7 -10.26 -58.74 -9.80
CA ALA A 7 -10.56 -57.75 -8.76
C ALA A 7 -9.30 -57.07 -8.22
N LYS A 8 -8.19 -57.81 -8.00
CA LYS A 8 -6.91 -57.23 -7.59
C LYS A 8 -6.33 -56.28 -8.64
N ILE A 9 -6.39 -56.66 -9.91
CA ILE A 9 -5.92 -55.82 -11.02
C ILE A 9 -6.75 -54.54 -11.11
N GLN A 10 -8.08 -54.63 -10.96
CA GLN A 10 -8.97 -53.47 -10.98
C GLN A 10 -8.69 -52.51 -9.83
N ILE A 11 -8.51 -53.02 -8.60
CA ILE A 11 -8.18 -52.19 -7.43
C ILE A 11 -6.85 -51.46 -7.65
N ILE A 12 -5.82 -52.17 -8.11
CA ILE A 12 -4.51 -51.57 -8.37
C ILE A 12 -4.60 -50.52 -9.48
N ALA A 13 -5.32 -50.80 -10.57
CA ALA A 13 -5.53 -49.85 -11.65
C ALA A 13 -6.27 -48.59 -11.18
N SER A 14 -7.33 -48.75 -10.38
CA SER A 14 -8.06 -47.61 -9.79
C SER A 14 -7.18 -46.79 -8.86
N LEU A 15 -6.32 -47.43 -8.07
CA LEU A 15 -5.38 -46.72 -7.18
C LEU A 15 -4.37 -45.90 -7.99
N ILE A 16 -3.82 -46.47 -9.07
CA ILE A 16 -2.89 -45.78 -9.96
C ILE A 16 -3.57 -44.59 -10.65
N ILE A 17 -4.79 -44.77 -11.17
CA ILE A 17 -5.57 -43.69 -11.78
C ILE A 17 -5.86 -42.59 -10.76
N PHE A 18 -6.18 -42.94 -9.52
CA PHE A 18 -6.44 -41.97 -8.46
C PHE A 18 -5.18 -41.15 -8.11
N ILE A 19 -4.02 -41.79 -8.01
CA ILE A 19 -2.74 -41.11 -7.76
C ILE A 19 -2.38 -40.17 -8.92
N LEU A 20 -2.57 -40.63 -10.17
CA LEU A 20 -2.35 -39.80 -11.35
C LEU A 20 -3.33 -38.63 -11.41
N PHE A 21 -4.60 -38.84 -11.06
CA PHE A 21 -5.61 -37.81 -11.00
C PHE A 21 -5.27 -36.74 -9.95
N ILE A 22 -4.83 -37.14 -8.75
CA ILE A 22 -4.33 -36.21 -7.73
C ILE A 22 -3.13 -35.41 -8.26
N SER A 23 -2.16 -36.08 -8.89
CA SER A 23 -0.97 -35.41 -9.42
C SER A 23 -1.30 -34.43 -10.56
N ILE A 24 -2.26 -34.77 -11.42
CA ILE A 24 -2.74 -33.89 -12.49
C ILE A 24 -3.50 -32.71 -11.90
N ILE A 25 -4.37 -32.91 -10.91
CA ILE A 25 -5.08 -31.81 -10.24
C ILE A 25 -4.09 -30.87 -9.56
N ASP A 26 -3.12 -31.41 -8.84
CA ASP A 26 -2.13 -30.63 -8.11
C ASP A 26 -1.25 -29.80 -9.06
N ASN A 27 -1.00 -30.27 -10.28
CA ASN A 27 -0.30 -29.47 -11.30
C ASN A 27 -1.21 -28.53 -12.09
N ALA A 28 -2.43 -28.93 -12.43
CA ALA A 28 -3.34 -28.18 -13.30
C ALA A 28 -4.09 -27.04 -12.57
N PHE A 29 -4.34 -27.19 -11.27
CA PHE A 29 -5.08 -26.22 -10.46
C PHE A 29 -4.17 -25.41 -9.51
N LYS A 30 -2.84 -25.46 -9.67
CA LYS A 30 -1.88 -24.65 -8.91
C LYS A 30 -2.19 -23.14 -8.93
N SER A 31 -2.78 -22.66 -10.03
CA SER A 31 -3.20 -21.26 -10.19
C SER A 31 -4.62 -20.95 -9.70
N LEU A 32 -5.44 -21.99 -9.43
CA LEU A 32 -6.82 -21.89 -8.97
C LEU A 32 -6.90 -22.15 -7.46
N ARG A 33 -6.21 -21.31 -6.68
CA ARG A 33 -6.44 -21.23 -5.23
C ARG A 33 -7.66 -20.35 -5.00
N PHE A 34 -8.81 -20.98 -4.78
CA PHE A 34 -9.98 -20.27 -4.28
C PHE A 34 -9.77 -19.96 -2.81
N ASP A 35 -9.54 -18.69 -2.51
CA ASP A 35 -9.50 -18.22 -1.14
C ASP A 35 -10.92 -18.18 -0.56
N LEU A 36 -11.18 -19.06 0.40
CA LEU A 36 -12.46 -19.20 1.09
C LEU A 36 -12.52 -18.41 2.41
N THR A 37 -11.51 -17.57 2.71
CA THR A 37 -11.58 -16.69 3.87
C THR A 37 -12.58 -15.56 3.65
N GLU A 38 -13.23 -15.13 4.74
CA GLU A 38 -14.26 -14.08 4.75
C GLU A 38 -13.81 -12.78 4.06
N ASN A 39 -12.52 -12.46 4.13
CA ASN A 39 -11.93 -11.24 3.57
C ASN A 39 -11.00 -11.46 2.37
N LYS A 40 -10.92 -12.68 1.82
CA LYS A 40 -10.01 -13.04 0.72
C LYS A 40 -8.55 -12.59 0.93
N ILE A 41 -8.06 -12.69 2.17
CA ILE A 41 -6.74 -12.16 2.58
C ILE A 41 -5.54 -12.86 1.91
N TYR A 42 -5.78 -13.94 1.17
CA TYR A 42 -4.81 -14.72 0.40
C TYR A 42 -5.01 -14.56 -1.13
N THR A 43 -5.90 -13.67 -1.56
CA THR A 43 -6.04 -13.30 -2.97
C THR A 43 -5.44 -11.92 -3.20
N LEU A 44 -4.33 -11.86 -3.96
CA LEU A 44 -3.76 -10.56 -4.35
C LEU A 44 -4.80 -9.72 -5.09
N SER A 45 -4.89 -8.46 -4.73
CA SER A 45 -5.74 -7.47 -5.37
C SER A 45 -5.41 -7.31 -6.86
N ASP A 46 -6.36 -6.74 -7.60
CA ASP A 46 -6.16 -6.38 -9.00
C ASP A 46 -5.02 -5.36 -9.16
N GLY A 47 -4.85 -4.47 -8.18
CA GLY A 47 -3.76 -3.49 -8.14
C GLY A 47 -2.39 -4.17 -8.05
N THR A 48 -2.24 -5.09 -7.10
CA THR A 48 -1.02 -5.88 -6.92
C THR A 48 -0.73 -6.75 -8.14
N SER A 49 -1.74 -7.40 -8.70
CA SER A 49 -1.58 -8.23 -9.91
C SER A 49 -1.08 -7.40 -11.10
N LYS A 50 -1.59 -6.16 -11.27
CA LYS A 50 -1.10 -5.23 -12.31
C LYS A 50 0.36 -4.80 -12.11
N ILE A 51 0.82 -4.71 -10.86
CA ILE A 51 2.21 -4.35 -10.55
C ILE A 51 3.14 -5.53 -10.82
N ILE A 52 2.80 -6.72 -10.31
CA ILE A 52 3.60 -7.93 -10.49
C ILE A 52 3.76 -8.28 -11.98
N ASN A 53 2.70 -8.12 -12.78
CA ASN A 53 2.76 -8.40 -14.22
C ASN A 53 3.67 -7.44 -15.01
N LYS A 54 4.12 -6.34 -14.40
CA LYS A 54 5.10 -5.40 -15.00
C LYS A 54 6.54 -5.73 -14.64
N VAL A 55 6.76 -6.69 -13.73
CA VAL A 55 8.11 -7.13 -13.35
C VAL A 55 8.73 -7.85 -14.54
N SER A 56 9.66 -7.19 -15.24
CA SER A 56 10.41 -7.75 -16.36
C SER A 56 11.74 -8.38 -15.92
N ASP A 57 12.37 -7.78 -14.91
CA ASP A 57 13.62 -8.25 -14.35
C ASP A 57 13.35 -9.11 -13.10
N PRO A 58 14.00 -10.28 -12.94
CA PRO A 58 13.73 -11.15 -11.81
C PRO A 58 14.00 -10.48 -10.46
N ILE A 59 13.05 -10.62 -9.53
CA ILE A 59 13.15 -10.16 -8.15
C ILE A 59 13.24 -11.37 -7.22
N ASN A 60 14.26 -11.40 -6.37
CA ASN A 60 14.42 -12.42 -5.33
C ASN A 60 13.91 -11.88 -3.99
N LEU A 61 12.84 -12.46 -3.48
CA LEU A 61 12.30 -12.26 -2.14
C LEU A 61 13.03 -13.20 -1.18
N LYS A 62 13.91 -12.67 -0.33
CA LYS A 62 14.60 -13.39 0.75
C LYS A 62 13.89 -13.11 2.07
N LEU A 63 13.05 -14.05 2.50
CA LEU A 63 12.38 -14.00 3.79
C LEU A 63 13.30 -14.56 4.87
N TYR A 64 13.76 -13.70 5.78
CA TYR A 64 14.50 -14.12 6.96
C TYR A 64 13.51 -14.35 8.10
N PHE A 65 13.33 -15.61 8.47
CA PHE A 65 12.44 -16.00 9.56
C PHE A 65 13.16 -16.97 10.50
N SER A 66 13.36 -16.58 11.76
CA SER A 66 14.00 -17.40 12.79
C SER A 66 13.11 -18.58 13.22
N ASN A 67 12.94 -19.54 12.30
CA ASN A 67 12.12 -20.74 12.48
C ASN A 67 12.66 -21.63 13.60
N THR A 68 13.98 -21.68 13.78
CA THR A 68 14.59 -22.48 14.85
C THR A 68 14.39 -21.88 16.24
N VAL A 69 14.47 -20.56 16.37
CA VAL A 69 14.30 -19.84 17.65
C VAL A 69 12.82 -19.79 18.06
N THR A 70 11.89 -19.76 17.10
CA THR A 70 10.43 -19.67 17.34
C THR A 70 9.73 -21.02 17.47
N LYS A 71 10.45 -22.13 17.67
CA LYS A 71 9.88 -23.50 17.69
C LYS A 71 8.69 -23.67 18.63
N ASP A 72 8.77 -23.05 19.80
CA ASP A 72 7.78 -23.14 20.88
C ASP A 72 6.72 -22.01 20.83
N ASP A 73 6.89 -21.03 19.93
CA ASP A 73 5.92 -19.96 19.73
C ASP A 73 4.91 -20.34 18.63
N SER A 74 3.83 -21.02 19.06
CA SER A 74 2.76 -21.45 18.15
C SER A 74 2.09 -20.31 17.39
N TYR A 75 2.02 -19.11 17.99
CA TYR A 75 1.41 -17.93 17.38
C TYR A 75 2.26 -17.42 16.22
N LEU A 76 3.55 -17.19 16.46
CA LEU A 76 4.49 -16.72 15.43
C LEU A 76 4.64 -17.74 14.31
N ARG A 77 4.65 -19.04 14.58
CA ARG A 77 4.73 -20.08 13.54
C ARG A 77 3.48 -20.13 12.67
N THR A 78 2.31 -19.91 13.25
CA THR A 78 1.06 -19.85 12.49
C THR A 78 1.04 -18.62 11.60
N TYR A 79 1.48 -17.48 12.13
CA TYR A 79 1.58 -16.24 11.37
C TYR A 79 2.65 -16.32 10.26
N SER A 80 3.83 -16.87 10.55
CA SER A 80 4.90 -17.01 9.54
C SER A 80 4.49 -17.91 8.38
N LYS A 81 3.78 -19.01 8.65
CA LYS A 81 3.20 -19.85 7.60
C LYS A 81 2.28 -19.05 6.68
N ARG A 82 1.42 -18.18 7.23
CA ARG A 82 0.53 -17.31 6.45
C ARG A 82 1.32 -16.32 5.59
N VAL A 83 2.36 -15.69 6.14
CA VAL A 83 3.24 -14.79 5.38
C VAL A 83 3.95 -15.52 4.26
N ILE A 84 4.48 -16.73 4.50
CA ILE A 84 5.12 -17.55 3.46
C ILE A 84 4.12 -17.90 2.36
N GLU A 85 2.94 -18.39 2.71
CA GLU A 85 1.88 -18.71 1.75
C GLU A 85 1.44 -17.48 0.94
N PHE A 86 1.39 -16.32 1.59
CA PHE A 86 1.12 -15.04 0.95
C PHE A 86 2.22 -14.65 -0.05
N LEU A 87 3.49 -14.71 0.34
CA LEU A 87 4.62 -14.41 -0.56
C LEU A 87 4.71 -15.40 -1.73
N GLN A 88 4.38 -16.68 -1.50
CA GLN A 88 4.29 -17.67 -2.59
C GLN A 88 3.24 -17.28 -3.64
N SER A 89 2.15 -16.61 -3.24
CA SER A 89 1.15 -16.12 -4.20
C SER A 89 1.72 -15.10 -5.19
N TYR A 90 2.73 -14.32 -4.81
CA TYR A 90 3.46 -13.43 -5.73
C TYR A 90 4.25 -14.24 -6.74
N THR A 91 4.99 -15.26 -6.28
CA THR A 91 5.75 -16.16 -7.16
C THR A 91 4.84 -16.81 -8.20
N TYR A 92 3.71 -17.41 -7.78
CA TYR A 92 2.78 -18.06 -8.70
C TYR A 92 2.16 -17.10 -9.73
N LYS A 93 1.83 -15.86 -9.34
CA LYS A 93 1.22 -14.86 -10.24
C LYS A 93 2.23 -14.12 -11.11
N SER A 94 3.53 -14.23 -10.81
CA SER A 94 4.60 -13.48 -11.51
C SER A 94 5.19 -14.16 -12.75
N ASN A 95 4.72 -15.35 -13.14
CA ASN A 95 5.33 -16.15 -14.22
C ASN A 95 6.86 -16.33 -14.03
N ASP A 96 7.28 -16.72 -12.83
CA ASP A 96 8.69 -16.95 -12.43
C ASP A 96 9.60 -15.71 -12.33
N ASN A 97 9.05 -14.49 -12.54
CA ASN A 97 9.81 -13.26 -12.36
C ASN A 97 9.99 -12.85 -10.88
N ILE A 98 9.23 -13.44 -9.96
CA ILE A 98 9.42 -13.25 -8.52
C ILE A 98 9.72 -14.61 -7.87
N LYS A 99 10.87 -14.73 -7.22
CA LYS A 99 11.30 -15.95 -6.54
C LYS A 99 11.30 -15.75 -5.04
N LEU A 100 10.89 -16.76 -4.28
CA LEU A 100 10.91 -16.73 -2.82
C LEU A 100 11.98 -17.69 -2.30
N GLU A 101 12.86 -17.18 -1.45
CA GLU A 101 13.82 -17.91 -0.65
C GLU A 101 13.48 -17.69 0.83
N VAL A 102 13.40 -18.76 1.62
CA VAL A 102 13.15 -18.67 3.06
C VAL A 102 14.42 -19.08 3.79
N ILE A 103 14.94 -18.19 4.61
CA ILE A 103 16.23 -18.27 5.29
C ILE A 103 15.98 -18.28 6.80
N ASP A 104 16.57 -19.24 7.51
CA ASP A 104 16.54 -19.33 8.98
C ASP A 104 17.85 -18.77 9.53
N PRO A 105 17.91 -17.49 9.95
CA PRO A 105 19.10 -16.91 10.57
C PRO A 105 19.25 -17.45 11.98
N ILE A 106 20.00 -18.55 12.10
CA ILE A 106 20.31 -19.14 13.40
C ILE A 106 21.39 -18.29 14.11
N PRO A 107 21.39 -18.22 15.46
CA PRO A 107 22.37 -17.42 16.18
C PRO A 107 23.83 -17.76 15.81
N PHE A 108 24.64 -16.73 15.59
CA PHE A 108 26.04 -16.76 15.19
C PHE A 108 26.29 -17.37 13.80
N SER A 109 25.33 -17.32 12.89
CA SER A 109 25.51 -17.78 11.50
C SER A 109 25.73 -16.65 10.50
N ASP A 110 26.29 -17.00 9.33
CA ASP A 110 26.48 -16.07 8.22
C ASP A 110 25.15 -15.46 7.76
N GLU A 111 24.04 -16.21 7.85
CA GLU A 111 22.70 -15.72 7.51
C GLU A 111 22.19 -14.66 8.50
N GLU A 112 22.52 -14.78 9.79
CA GLU A 112 22.22 -13.73 10.79
C GLU A 112 23.01 -12.46 10.48
N ASP A 113 24.31 -12.59 10.21
CA ASP A 113 25.17 -11.46 9.82
C ASP A 113 24.65 -10.77 8.54
N LEU A 114 24.19 -11.55 7.56
CA LEU A 114 23.56 -11.02 6.35
C LEU A 114 22.24 -10.29 6.65
N ALA A 115 21.37 -10.86 7.49
CA ALA A 115 20.12 -10.22 7.89
C ALA A 115 20.37 -8.85 8.52
N MET A 116 21.34 -8.77 9.43
CA MET A 116 21.76 -7.50 10.05
C MET A 116 22.35 -6.53 9.03
N LYS A 117 23.18 -7.02 8.10
CA LYS A 117 23.79 -6.21 7.04
C LYS A 117 22.76 -5.59 6.10
N TYR A 118 21.68 -6.33 5.77
CA TYR A 118 20.55 -5.79 5.02
C TYR A 118 19.72 -4.78 5.82
N GLY A 119 19.93 -4.66 7.14
CA GLY A 119 19.22 -3.74 8.02
C GLY A 119 17.90 -4.29 8.56
N LEU A 120 17.72 -5.62 8.55
CA LEU A 120 16.57 -6.27 9.19
C LEU A 120 16.63 -6.09 10.70
N GLN A 121 15.45 -6.02 11.33
CA GLN A 121 15.35 -5.75 12.75
C GLN A 121 15.27 -7.07 13.54
N ALA A 122 16.24 -7.26 14.44
CA ALA A 122 16.18 -8.27 15.48
C ALA A 122 15.20 -7.82 16.58
N VAL A 123 14.23 -8.67 16.94
CA VAL A 123 13.26 -8.40 18.01
C VAL A 123 13.50 -9.39 19.14
N PRO A 124 13.68 -8.94 20.40
CA PRO A 124 13.85 -9.85 21.53
C PRO A 124 12.64 -10.77 21.68
N LEU A 125 12.86 -12.07 21.79
CA LEU A 125 11.79 -13.02 22.10
C LEU A 125 11.53 -13.00 23.61
N ASN A 126 10.27 -12.87 24.00
CA ASN A 126 9.89 -12.80 25.41
C ASN A 126 10.48 -13.99 26.20
N ASN A 127 11.19 -13.68 27.29
CA ASN A 127 11.84 -14.65 28.19
C ASN A 127 12.95 -15.50 27.55
N SER A 128 13.48 -15.14 26.38
CA SER A 128 14.71 -15.69 25.82
C SER A 128 15.81 -14.63 25.79
N GLN A 129 17.06 -15.09 25.80
CA GLN A 129 18.22 -14.24 25.49
C GLN A 129 18.40 -14.08 23.98
N ASP A 130 17.69 -14.89 23.19
CA ASP A 130 17.70 -14.89 21.74
C ASP A 130 16.77 -13.82 21.18
N SER A 131 17.19 -13.23 20.06
CA SER A 131 16.36 -12.36 19.24
C SER A 131 15.84 -13.12 18.03
N ILE A 132 14.71 -12.67 17.49
CA ILE A 132 14.11 -13.23 16.28
C ILE A 132 14.23 -12.23 15.13
N PHE A 133 14.46 -12.77 13.94
CA PHE A 133 14.28 -12.07 12.67
C PHE A 133 12.98 -12.55 12.04
N PHE A 134 12.20 -11.60 11.54
CA PHE A 134 11.07 -11.89 10.68
C PHE A 134 10.90 -10.79 9.64
N GLY A 135 11.90 -10.64 8.78
CA GLY A 135 11.98 -9.56 7.79
C GLY A 135 12.04 -10.07 6.36
N LEU A 136 11.83 -9.18 5.41
CA LEU A 136 11.91 -9.46 3.97
C LEU A 136 12.97 -8.56 3.33
N VAL A 137 13.81 -9.14 2.50
CA VAL A 137 14.62 -8.41 1.52
C VAL A 137 14.09 -8.76 0.15
N ALA A 138 13.77 -7.77 -0.70
CA ALA A 138 13.67 -8.04 -2.12
C ALA A 138 14.82 -7.38 -2.86
N GLU A 139 15.40 -8.13 -3.79
CA GLU A 139 16.60 -7.74 -4.51
C GLU A 139 16.37 -7.95 -6.01
N ASN A 140 16.72 -6.95 -6.81
CA ASN A 140 16.67 -7.05 -8.27
C ASN A 140 17.98 -7.64 -8.83
N SER A 141 18.04 -7.88 -10.15
CA SER A 141 19.24 -8.40 -10.82
C SER A 141 20.45 -7.46 -10.82
N TYR A 142 20.26 -6.18 -10.48
CA TYR A 142 21.31 -5.15 -10.46
C TYR A 142 21.94 -4.99 -9.06
N GLY A 143 21.42 -5.68 -8.05
CA GLY A 143 21.88 -5.59 -6.66
C GLY A 143 21.23 -4.47 -5.86
N ASP A 144 20.25 -3.75 -6.42
CA ASP A 144 19.41 -2.86 -5.62
C ASP A 144 18.44 -3.70 -4.80
N TYR A 145 18.21 -3.29 -3.57
CA TYR A 145 17.30 -3.99 -2.68
C TYR A 145 16.46 -3.01 -1.84
N GLU A 146 15.31 -3.50 -1.45
CA GLU A 146 14.39 -2.84 -0.50
C GLU A 146 14.00 -3.86 0.57
N ILE A 147 13.64 -3.37 1.77
CA ILE A 147 13.42 -4.24 2.93
C ILE A 147 12.10 -3.96 3.64
N ILE A 148 11.51 -5.02 4.20
CA ILE A 148 10.60 -4.96 5.34
C ILE A 148 11.41 -5.39 6.56
N LYS A 149 11.70 -4.45 7.46
CA LYS A 149 12.56 -4.69 8.62
C LYS A 149 12.05 -5.81 9.53
N PHE A 150 10.74 -5.84 9.73
CA PHE A 150 10.05 -6.84 10.54
C PHE A 150 8.56 -6.90 10.18
N PHE A 151 8.01 -8.11 10.03
CA PHE A 151 6.58 -8.36 9.89
C PHE A 151 5.91 -8.35 11.25
N ASP A 152 5.39 -7.19 11.63
CA ASP A 152 4.59 -7.03 12.84
C ASP A 152 3.23 -7.74 12.70
N PRO A 153 2.91 -8.74 13.54
CA PRO A 153 1.62 -9.43 13.48
C PRO A 153 0.41 -8.51 13.66
N SER A 154 0.55 -7.38 14.36
CA SER A 154 -0.53 -6.39 14.52
C SER A 154 -0.87 -5.64 13.23
N LYS A 155 -0.03 -5.75 12.20
CA LYS A 155 -0.16 -5.10 10.89
C LYS A 155 -0.39 -6.10 9.76
N GLU A 156 -0.92 -7.29 10.07
CA GLU A 156 -1.18 -8.36 9.08
C GLU A 156 -2.01 -7.88 7.88
N SER A 157 -2.99 -6.99 8.11
CA SER A 157 -3.82 -6.42 7.04
C SER A 157 -3.06 -5.51 6.05
N GLN A 158 -1.84 -5.09 6.37
CA GLN A 158 -1.02 -4.19 5.55
C GLN A 158 0.07 -4.92 4.76
N ILE A 159 0.25 -6.24 4.95
CA ILE A 159 1.34 -7.00 4.35
C ILE A 159 1.30 -6.89 2.82
N GLU A 160 0.12 -7.01 2.21
CA GLU A 160 0.00 -6.89 0.75
C GLU A 160 0.51 -5.55 0.25
N TYR A 161 0.10 -4.48 0.92
CA TYR A 161 0.54 -3.15 0.58
C TYR A 161 2.06 -3.03 0.71
N GLU A 162 2.65 -3.46 1.84
CA GLU A 162 4.09 -3.31 2.09
C GLU A 162 4.93 -4.11 1.09
N VAL A 163 4.56 -5.37 0.81
CA VAL A 163 5.27 -6.22 -0.16
C VAL A 163 5.10 -5.68 -1.59
N THR A 164 3.90 -5.28 -1.97
CA THR A 164 3.64 -4.70 -3.31
C THR A 164 4.40 -3.40 -3.50
N LYS A 165 4.42 -2.54 -2.48
CA LYS A 165 5.17 -1.27 -2.48
C LYS A 165 6.66 -1.54 -2.68
N LEU A 166 7.19 -2.51 -1.95
CA LEU A 166 8.60 -2.89 -2.02
C LEU A 166 8.98 -3.32 -3.45
N ILE A 167 8.19 -4.21 -4.06
CA ILE A 167 8.37 -4.64 -5.46
C ILE A 167 8.23 -3.45 -6.42
N TYR A 168 7.21 -2.60 -6.21
CA TYR A 168 6.97 -1.42 -7.04
C TYR A 168 8.16 -0.45 -7.02
N SER A 169 8.79 -0.23 -5.87
CA SER A 169 9.98 0.62 -5.75
C SER A 169 11.17 0.07 -6.54
N LEU A 170 11.34 -1.26 -6.58
CA LEU A 170 12.44 -1.89 -7.32
C LEU A 170 12.28 -1.86 -8.83
N ILE A 171 11.05 -1.96 -9.35
CA ILE A 171 10.81 -1.93 -10.81
C ILE A 171 10.73 -0.50 -11.37
N ASN A 172 10.42 0.51 -10.55
CA ASN A 172 10.25 1.89 -11.00
C ASN A 172 11.45 2.75 -10.60
N ILE A 173 12.51 2.69 -11.41
CA ILE A 173 13.73 3.50 -11.21
C ILE A 173 13.43 5.00 -11.21
N LYS A 174 12.44 5.45 -12.00
CA LYS A 174 11.99 6.85 -12.03
C LYS A 174 10.59 6.97 -11.45
N LYS A 175 10.47 7.66 -10.32
CA LYS A 175 9.19 7.97 -9.69
C LYS A 175 8.29 8.77 -10.65
N PRO A 176 7.00 8.40 -10.81
CA PRO A 176 6.05 9.21 -11.57
C PRO A 176 5.93 10.61 -10.96
N LYS A 177 5.86 11.62 -11.82
CA LYS A 177 5.79 13.02 -11.38
C LYS A 177 4.33 13.43 -11.20
N ILE A 178 3.96 13.85 -10.00
CA ILE A 178 2.58 14.19 -9.64
C ILE A 178 2.53 15.63 -9.17
N GLY A 179 1.68 16.42 -9.82
CA GLY A 179 1.45 17.80 -9.44
C GLY A 179 0.40 17.86 -8.34
N VAL A 180 0.67 18.59 -7.27
CA VAL A 180 -0.25 18.78 -6.16
C VAL A 180 -0.69 20.24 -6.10
N ILE A 181 -1.99 20.49 -6.24
CA ILE A 181 -2.60 21.81 -6.09
C ILE A 181 -3.31 21.81 -4.74
N SER A 182 -3.00 22.77 -3.88
CA SER A 182 -3.59 22.83 -2.54
C SER A 182 -3.72 24.27 -2.06
N SER A 183 -4.85 24.60 -1.43
CA SER A 183 -4.98 25.87 -0.67
C SER A 183 -4.56 25.73 0.80
N THR A 184 -4.26 24.52 1.26
CA THR A 184 -3.81 24.22 2.63
C THR A 184 -2.33 23.82 2.65
N PRO A 185 -1.61 24.02 3.79
CA PRO A 185 -0.17 23.78 3.91
C PRO A 185 0.19 22.29 4.05
N ILE A 186 -0.29 21.44 3.13
CA ILE A 186 -0.13 19.99 3.20
C ILE A 186 1.32 19.51 3.08
N PHE A 187 2.20 20.32 2.47
CA PHE A 187 3.64 20.07 2.41
C PHE A 187 4.39 20.56 3.66
N GLY A 188 3.67 21.01 4.68
CA GLY A 188 4.25 21.66 5.85
C GLY A 188 4.38 23.16 5.64
N ALA A 189 4.55 23.88 6.74
CA ALA A 189 4.71 25.32 6.81
C ALA A 189 5.60 25.68 7.99
N TYR A 190 5.64 26.97 8.34
CA TYR A 190 6.25 27.43 9.57
C TYR A 190 5.16 28.01 10.46
N ASP A 191 5.01 27.47 11.67
CA ASP A 191 4.13 28.03 12.68
C ASP A 191 4.88 29.17 13.38
N PHE A 192 4.54 30.41 13.03
CA PHE A 192 5.13 31.60 13.63
C PHE A 192 4.70 31.82 15.09
N THR A 193 3.59 31.23 15.55
CA THR A 193 3.14 31.36 16.94
C THR A 193 3.96 30.48 17.86
N ARG A 194 4.31 29.27 17.40
CA ARG A 194 5.16 28.32 18.11
C ARG A 194 6.64 28.45 17.76
N ASN A 195 6.96 29.25 16.74
CA ASN A 195 8.29 29.45 16.20
C ASN A 195 8.96 28.11 15.80
N GLU A 196 8.19 27.24 15.15
CA GLU A 196 8.65 25.90 14.74
C GLU A 196 8.13 25.53 13.34
N PRO A 197 8.88 24.72 12.57
CA PRO A 197 8.38 24.18 11.32
C PRO A 197 7.31 23.12 11.58
N THR A 198 6.24 23.14 10.78
CA THR A 198 5.25 22.07 10.76
C THR A 198 5.60 21.06 9.66
N PRO A 199 5.59 19.75 9.96
CA PRO A 199 5.93 18.74 8.98
C PRO A 199 4.85 18.63 7.88
N PRO A 200 5.20 18.08 6.70
CA PRO A 200 4.20 17.67 5.72
C PRO A 200 3.17 16.74 6.33
N TRP A 201 1.94 16.75 5.84
CA TRP A 201 0.89 15.85 6.29
C TRP A 201 1.28 14.39 6.02
N ALA A 202 0.76 13.47 6.84
CA ALA A 202 1.07 12.04 6.73
C ALA A 202 0.81 11.48 5.32
N ILE A 203 -0.23 11.95 4.64
CA ILE A 203 -0.55 11.56 3.26
C ILE A 203 0.55 11.98 2.27
N VAL A 204 1.09 13.20 2.40
CA VAL A 204 2.17 13.70 1.56
C VAL A 204 3.45 12.90 1.81
N GLN A 205 3.80 12.69 3.08
CA GLN A 205 4.96 11.87 3.45
C GLN A 205 4.87 10.46 2.85
N ARG A 206 3.68 9.83 2.91
CA ARG A 206 3.48 8.49 2.36
C ARG A 206 3.60 8.47 0.83
N LEU A 207 2.99 9.43 0.15
CA LEU A 207 3.02 9.50 -1.32
C LEU A 207 4.42 9.82 -1.86
N GLN A 208 5.20 10.68 -1.19
CA GLN A 208 6.59 11.00 -1.58
C GLN A 208 7.51 9.77 -1.59
N THR A 209 7.18 8.71 -0.83
CA THR A 209 7.93 7.46 -0.91
C THR A 209 7.82 6.78 -2.27
N LEU A 210 6.74 7.01 -3.02
CA LEU A 210 6.42 6.32 -4.28
C LEU A 210 6.41 7.24 -5.50
N PHE A 211 6.20 8.54 -5.31
CA PHE A 211 6.00 9.51 -6.37
C PHE A 211 6.91 10.72 -6.17
N ASP A 212 7.26 11.38 -7.27
CA ASP A 212 7.88 12.70 -7.26
C ASP A 212 6.76 13.74 -7.15
N LEU A 213 6.45 14.14 -5.91
CA LEU A 213 5.40 15.13 -5.63
C LEU A 213 5.96 16.55 -5.72
N GLU A 214 5.31 17.39 -6.52
CA GLU A 214 5.64 18.82 -6.62
C GLU A 214 4.41 19.67 -6.33
N LEU A 215 4.57 20.69 -5.49
CA LEU A 215 3.54 21.70 -5.30
C LEU A 215 3.41 22.54 -6.57
N VAL A 216 2.21 22.61 -7.12
CA VAL A 216 1.88 23.41 -8.31
C VAL A 216 1.40 24.78 -7.85
N ASP A 217 2.34 25.70 -7.66
CA ASP A 217 2.10 27.06 -7.19
C ASP A 217 1.92 28.05 -8.35
N GLN A 218 1.92 29.35 -8.07
CA GLN A 218 1.81 30.42 -9.09
C GLN A 218 3.01 30.49 -10.04
N LYS A 219 4.17 29.93 -9.67
CA LYS A 219 5.38 29.90 -10.51
C LYS A 219 5.32 28.75 -11.51
N THR A 220 4.53 27.73 -11.26
CA THR A 220 4.34 26.61 -12.19
C THR A 220 3.59 27.07 -13.45
N LYS A 221 4.33 27.13 -14.57
CA LYS A 221 3.81 27.65 -15.85
C LYS A 221 2.97 26.66 -16.65
N SER A 222 3.30 25.37 -16.59
CA SER A 222 2.62 24.32 -17.36
C SER A 222 2.42 23.08 -16.50
N LEU A 223 1.34 22.34 -16.77
CA LEU A 223 1.01 21.06 -16.15
C LEU A 223 1.45 19.85 -16.99
N ASP A 224 2.01 20.05 -18.18
CA ASP A 224 2.43 18.99 -19.10
C ASP A 224 3.39 17.96 -18.49
N PRO A 225 4.37 18.36 -17.64
CA PRO A 225 5.32 17.41 -17.05
C PRO A 225 4.69 16.41 -16.07
N TYR A 226 3.49 16.67 -15.56
CA TYR A 226 2.85 15.82 -14.56
C TYR A 226 2.09 14.66 -15.21
N ASN A 227 2.24 13.47 -14.62
CA ASN A 227 1.52 12.25 -15.01
C ASN A 227 0.09 12.24 -14.45
N ALA A 228 -0.12 12.85 -13.29
CA ALA A 228 -1.43 13.05 -12.68
C ALA A 228 -1.42 14.32 -11.81
N LEU A 229 -2.62 14.80 -11.47
CA LEU A 229 -2.82 15.89 -10.51
C LEU A 229 -3.56 15.38 -9.28
N ILE A 230 -3.14 15.86 -8.12
CA ILE A 230 -3.92 15.77 -6.88
C ILE A 230 -4.31 17.18 -6.49
N ILE A 231 -5.61 17.41 -6.31
CA ILE A 231 -6.17 18.72 -6.02
C ILE A 231 -6.84 18.64 -4.65
N PHE A 232 -6.22 19.24 -3.65
CA PHE A 232 -6.72 19.33 -2.28
C PHE A 232 -7.40 20.66 -2.05
N HIS A 233 -8.67 20.61 -1.68
CA HIS A 233 -9.46 21.78 -1.28
C HIS A 233 -9.22 23.00 -2.20
N PRO A 234 -9.46 22.90 -3.52
CA PRO A 234 -9.17 24.00 -4.43
C PRO A 234 -10.01 25.20 -4.04
N LYS A 235 -9.41 26.39 -3.96
CA LYS A 235 -10.11 27.63 -3.62
C LYS A 235 -9.40 28.80 -4.25
N LYS A 236 -10.17 29.74 -4.82
CA LYS A 236 -9.64 30.95 -5.46
C LYS A 236 -8.58 30.63 -6.53
N LEU A 237 -8.82 29.61 -7.34
CA LEU A 237 -7.92 29.30 -8.46
C LEU A 237 -7.95 30.44 -9.47
N GLU A 238 -6.79 30.74 -10.07
CA GLU A 238 -6.76 31.69 -11.18
C GLU A 238 -7.39 31.04 -12.42
N LYS A 239 -8.14 31.82 -13.21
CA LYS A 239 -8.82 31.32 -14.42
C LYS A 239 -7.88 30.57 -15.37
N ILE A 240 -6.64 31.03 -15.53
CA ILE A 240 -5.64 30.35 -16.35
C ILE A 240 -5.33 28.94 -15.83
N ARG A 241 -5.28 28.75 -14.50
CA ARG A 241 -5.03 27.45 -13.88
C ARG A 241 -6.23 26.53 -14.03
N GLU A 242 -7.45 27.04 -13.91
CA GLU A 242 -8.68 26.27 -14.16
C GLU A 242 -8.68 25.72 -15.60
N GLU A 243 -8.39 26.57 -16.59
CA GLU A 243 -8.30 26.18 -18.00
C GLU A 243 -7.23 25.09 -18.21
N GLN A 244 -6.05 25.24 -17.60
CA GLN A 244 -4.99 24.22 -17.66
C GLN A 244 -5.42 22.88 -17.06
N ILE A 245 -6.12 22.90 -15.93
CA ILE A 245 -6.60 21.66 -15.28
C ILE A 245 -7.67 20.99 -16.15
N LEU A 246 -8.59 21.74 -16.74
CA LEU A 246 -9.60 21.19 -17.66
C LEU A 246 -8.97 20.60 -18.91
N GLN A 247 -7.94 21.24 -19.48
CA GLN A 247 -7.18 20.67 -20.60
C GLN A 247 -6.45 19.39 -20.18
N PHE A 248 -5.86 19.37 -18.99
CA PHE A 248 -5.21 18.19 -18.43
C PHE A 248 -6.20 17.02 -18.31
N TYR A 249 -7.40 17.27 -17.77
CA TYR A 249 -8.49 16.30 -17.71
C TYR A 249 -8.90 15.80 -19.12
N ASN A 250 -9.18 16.73 -20.04
CA ASN A 250 -9.62 16.41 -21.40
C ASN A 250 -8.57 15.65 -22.22
N SER A 251 -7.28 15.78 -21.87
CA SER A 251 -6.19 14.99 -22.47
C SER A 251 -6.17 13.51 -22.02
N GLY A 252 -7.10 13.11 -21.14
CA GLY A 252 -7.20 11.76 -20.60
C GLY A 252 -6.24 11.48 -19.45
N LYS A 253 -5.58 12.51 -18.90
CA LYS A 253 -4.72 12.36 -17.72
C LYS A 253 -5.54 12.33 -16.43
N ASN A 254 -5.00 11.67 -15.41
CA ASN A 254 -5.73 11.39 -14.18
C ASN A 254 -5.72 12.59 -13.22
N ILE A 255 -6.89 12.88 -12.64
CA ILE A 255 -7.05 13.88 -11.58
C ILE A 255 -7.69 13.20 -10.37
N MET A 256 -7.12 13.43 -9.20
CA MET A 256 -7.72 13.10 -7.92
C MET A 256 -8.12 14.41 -7.23
N LEU A 257 -9.42 14.61 -7.02
CA LEU A 257 -9.98 15.81 -6.41
C LEU A 257 -10.49 15.49 -5.00
N PHE A 258 -9.94 16.16 -4.00
CA PHE A 258 -10.47 16.21 -2.64
C PHE A 258 -11.23 17.52 -2.48
N TYR A 259 -12.55 17.43 -2.65
CA TYR A 259 -13.46 18.56 -2.54
C TYR A 259 -14.14 18.52 -1.18
N ASP A 260 -13.99 19.59 -0.40
CA ASP A 260 -14.53 19.70 0.95
C ASP A 260 -15.46 20.91 1.03
N VAL A 261 -16.72 20.70 1.42
CA VAL A 261 -17.70 21.78 1.59
C VAL A 261 -17.53 22.51 2.93
N TYR A 262 -16.76 21.93 3.85
CA TYR A 262 -16.53 22.44 5.20
C TYR A 262 -15.14 22.03 5.71
N SER A 263 -14.09 22.61 5.14
CA SER A 263 -12.70 22.27 5.49
C SER A 263 -12.25 22.95 6.78
N GLU A 264 -12.15 22.17 7.85
CA GLU A 264 -11.56 22.59 9.14
C GLU A 264 -10.05 22.88 9.04
N SER A 265 -9.39 22.29 8.04
CA SER A 265 -7.97 22.52 7.73
C SER A 265 -7.71 23.77 6.87
N ASP A 266 -8.74 24.55 6.54
CA ASP A 266 -8.56 25.79 5.79
C ASP A 266 -7.77 26.80 6.65
N ILE A 267 -6.79 27.48 6.06
CA ILE A 267 -6.00 28.50 6.79
C ILE A 267 -6.84 29.73 7.16
N ASP A 268 -7.92 29.99 6.43
CA ASP A 268 -8.92 31.01 6.74
C ASP A 268 -9.96 30.49 7.75
N PHE A 269 -9.87 29.23 8.21
CA PHE A 269 -10.78 28.66 9.21
C PHE A 269 -10.68 29.44 10.52
N ARG A 270 -11.82 29.92 11.00
CA ARG A 270 -11.96 30.62 12.28
C ARG A 270 -12.90 29.81 13.17
N ASP A 271 -12.81 30.06 14.49
CA ASP A 271 -13.62 29.43 15.54
C ASP A 271 -15.07 29.13 15.07
N PRO A 272 -15.53 27.87 15.13
CA PRO A 272 -16.87 27.48 14.68
C PRO A 272 -18.00 28.20 15.45
N SER A 273 -17.74 28.77 16.64
CA SER A 273 -18.68 29.59 17.40
C SER A 273 -18.79 31.04 16.93
N GLN A 274 -17.86 31.50 16.08
CA GLN A 274 -17.84 32.84 15.50
C GLN A 274 -17.94 32.78 13.97
N PRO A 275 -19.14 32.57 13.41
CA PRO A 275 -19.32 32.55 11.97
C PRO A 275 -18.80 33.86 11.36
N PRO A 276 -18.02 33.83 10.26
CA PRO A 276 -17.47 35.03 9.67
C PRO A 276 -18.57 36.02 9.33
N LYS A 277 -18.38 37.30 9.70
CA LYS A 277 -19.20 38.38 9.12
C LYS A 277 -18.99 38.32 7.61
N ASN A 278 -20.04 37.91 6.87
CA ASN A 278 -20.12 37.61 5.43
C ASN A 278 -20.19 36.13 5.02
N GLY A 279 -20.37 35.19 5.96
CA GLY A 279 -20.52 33.75 5.63
C GLY A 279 -19.16 33.11 5.35
N GLY A 280 -18.85 32.01 6.03
CA GLY A 280 -17.50 31.45 5.99
C GLY A 280 -17.13 30.78 4.68
N ILE A 281 -16.02 31.25 4.11
CA ILE A 281 -15.34 30.83 2.88
C ILE A 281 -14.54 29.55 3.16
N GLN A 282 -15.18 28.46 3.59
CA GLN A 282 -14.51 27.21 4.00
C GLN A 282 -14.80 26.03 3.07
N SER A 283 -15.61 26.25 2.03
CA SER A 283 -15.84 25.29 0.96
C SER A 283 -14.76 25.42 -0.11
N SER A 284 -14.40 24.29 -0.70
CA SER A 284 -13.73 24.23 -1.98
C SER A 284 -14.55 24.97 -3.03
N ASP A 285 -13.88 25.51 -4.03
CA ASP A 285 -14.43 26.22 -5.17
C ASP A 285 -13.71 25.79 -6.44
N PHE A 286 -14.39 24.93 -7.22
CA PHE A 286 -13.95 24.52 -8.55
C PHE A 286 -15.13 23.97 -9.37
N SER A 287 -16.14 24.82 -9.54
CA SER A 287 -17.41 24.45 -10.17
C SER A 287 -17.23 24.00 -11.62
N GLU A 288 -16.28 24.56 -12.34
CA GLU A 288 -15.94 24.26 -13.73
C GLU A 288 -15.55 22.80 -13.91
N LEU A 289 -14.68 22.28 -13.03
CA LEU A 289 -14.28 20.87 -13.07
C LEU A 289 -15.43 19.96 -12.64
N LEU A 290 -16.20 20.31 -11.60
CA LEU A 290 -17.38 19.54 -11.20
C LEU A 290 -18.40 19.44 -12.33
N ASN A 291 -18.66 20.54 -13.03
CA ASN A 291 -19.55 20.58 -14.19
C ASN A 291 -19.01 19.72 -15.35
N ALA A 292 -17.70 19.76 -15.62
CA ALA A 292 -17.08 18.89 -16.63
C ALA A 292 -17.20 17.41 -16.27
N LEU A 293 -17.18 17.06 -14.98
CA LEU A 293 -17.40 15.72 -14.46
C LEU A 293 -18.89 15.33 -14.38
N GLY A 294 -19.82 16.27 -14.58
CA GLY A 294 -21.26 16.07 -14.39
C GLY A 294 -21.66 15.88 -12.93
N ILE A 295 -20.86 16.39 -11.98
CA ILE A 295 -21.08 16.28 -10.54
C ILE A 295 -21.68 17.58 -10.01
N GLN A 296 -22.70 17.46 -9.15
CA GLN A 296 -23.26 18.58 -8.41
C GLN A 296 -23.11 18.32 -6.91
N ILE A 297 -22.62 19.32 -6.18
CA ILE A 297 -22.42 19.27 -4.73
C ILE A 297 -23.25 20.39 -4.10
N ASN A 298 -24.06 20.04 -3.09
CA ASN A 298 -24.75 21.04 -2.29
C ASN A 298 -23.81 21.54 -1.19
N THR A 299 -23.20 22.70 -1.39
CA THR A 299 -22.24 23.31 -0.47
C THR A 299 -22.86 23.77 0.86
N ASN A 300 -24.19 23.78 0.98
CA ASN A 300 -24.89 24.20 2.19
C ASN A 300 -25.22 23.04 3.14
N GLN A 301 -24.84 21.80 2.80
CA GLN A 301 -25.20 20.62 3.58
C GLN A 301 -24.00 19.69 3.78
N VAL A 302 -23.87 19.19 5.01
CA VAL A 302 -22.95 18.10 5.36
C VAL A 302 -23.78 16.96 5.93
N LEU A 303 -23.56 15.75 5.42
CA LEU A 303 -24.17 14.55 5.99
C LEU A 303 -23.25 14.02 7.09
N ILE A 304 -23.80 13.85 8.30
CA ILE A 304 -23.06 13.37 9.47
C ILE A 304 -23.75 12.10 9.98
N ASP A 305 -22.98 11.04 10.19
CA ASP A 305 -23.44 9.82 10.84
C ASP A 305 -22.83 9.74 12.25
N LYS A 306 -23.69 9.80 13.26
CA LYS A 306 -23.27 9.76 14.66
C LYS A 306 -22.88 8.36 15.13
N GLU A 307 -23.43 7.30 14.52
CA GLU A 307 -23.14 5.92 14.91
C GLU A 307 -21.75 5.49 14.43
N LEU A 308 -21.32 6.01 13.28
CA LEU A 308 -19.99 5.78 12.70
C LEU A 308 -18.97 6.88 13.04
N ALA A 309 -19.34 7.84 13.88
CA ALA A 309 -18.46 8.95 14.24
C ALA A 309 -17.23 8.45 15.01
N LEU A 310 -16.04 8.75 14.50
CA LEU A 310 -14.79 8.51 15.21
C LEU A 310 -14.61 9.58 16.29
N PRO A 311 -14.37 9.19 17.56
CA PRO A 311 -14.07 10.16 18.60
C PRO A 311 -12.69 10.77 18.34
N VAL A 312 -12.68 12.08 18.03
CA VAL A 312 -11.44 12.86 17.92
C VAL A 312 -11.25 13.67 19.20
N THR A 313 -10.08 13.54 19.83
CA THR A 313 -9.72 14.37 20.97
C THR A 313 -9.05 15.64 20.46
N SER A 314 -9.82 16.70 20.23
CA SER A 314 -9.26 18.04 20.05
C SER A 314 -8.75 18.52 21.42
N GLN A 315 -7.44 18.77 21.55
CA GLN A 315 -6.97 19.61 22.65
C GLN A 315 -7.58 20.99 22.46
N GLN A 316 -8.24 21.55 23.47
CA GLN A 316 -8.82 22.90 23.40
C GLN A 316 -7.81 23.86 22.77
N SER A 317 -8.15 24.39 21.58
CA SER A 317 -7.34 25.30 20.73
C SER A 317 -6.40 24.66 19.68
N GLN A 318 -6.48 23.36 19.39
CA GLN A 318 -5.79 22.76 18.24
C GLN A 318 -6.79 22.33 17.16
N GLN A 319 -6.46 22.65 15.90
CA GLN A 319 -7.10 22.06 14.73
C GLN A 319 -6.99 20.53 14.85
N PRO A 320 -8.07 19.77 14.59
CA PRO A 320 -8.05 18.31 14.68
C PRO A 320 -7.06 17.65 13.73
#